data_AF-A0A2H0MFF2-F1
#
_entry.id   AF-A0A2H0MFF2-F1
#
_cell.length_a   1.000
_cell.length_b   1.000
_cell.length_c   1.000
_cell.angle_alpha   90.00
_cell.angle_beta   90.00
_cell.angle_gamma   90.00
#
_symmetry.space_group_name_H-M   'P 1'
#
loop_
_entity.id
_entity.type
_entity.pdbx_description
1 polymer ?
#
loop_
_entity_poly.entity_id
_entity_poly.type
_entity_poly.pdbx_seq_one_letter_code
_entity_poly.pdbx_strand_id
1 'polypeptide(L)' 'MGSFTYFFGRALQLLGLATMTLVVYLFFTKMTMEDLLVWTIVGGVEFYAGTWILDWNHR' A
#
# COMPACT_ATOMS: atom_id res chain seq x y z
N MET A 1 15.39 -17.25 -1.81
CA MET A 1 14.65 -16.03 -2.14
C MET A 1 14.90 -15.67 -3.60
N GLY A 2 13.87 -15.71 -4.44
CA GLY A 2 13.96 -15.01 -5.73
C GLY A 2 14.11 -13.53 -5.44
N SER A 3 15.28 -12.96 -5.73
CA SER A 3 15.62 -11.55 -5.46
C SER A 3 14.47 -10.61 -5.86
N PHE A 4 13.89 -10.87 -7.03
CA PHE A 4 12.75 -10.14 -7.57
C PHE A 4 11.52 -10.08 -6.65
N THR A 5 11.03 -11.22 -6.15
CA THR A 5 9.80 -11.28 -5.32
C THR A 5 9.97 -10.56 -3.99
N TYR A 6 11.18 -10.62 -3.41
CA TYR A 6 11.50 -9.89 -2.19
C TYR A 6 11.47 -8.37 -2.42
N PHE A 7 12.15 -7.89 -3.47
CA PHE A 7 12.14 -6.47 -3.81
C PHE A 7 10.74 -5.99 -4.17
N PHE A 8 9.97 -6.79 -4.92
CA PHE A 8 8.60 -6.46 -5.28
C PHE A 8 7.69 -6.33 -4.06
N GLY A 9 7.73 -7.29 -3.13
CA GLY A 9 6.93 -7.22 -1.90
C GLY A 9 7.28 -6.01 -1.04
N ARG A 10 8.57 -5.66 -0.91
CA ARG A 10 9.02 -4.46 -0.20
C ARG A 10 8.62 -3.17 -0.90
N ALA A 11 8.74 -3.11 -2.22
CA ALA A 11 8.31 -1.96 -3.01
C ALA A 11 6.80 -1.73 -2.87
N LEU A 12 6.00 -2.80 -2.87
CA LEU A 12 4.54 -2.71 -2.71
C LEU A 12 4.13 -2.24 -1.31
N GLN A 13 4.86 -2.66 -0.26
CA GLN A 13 4.68 -2.11 1.09
C GLN A 13 4.98 -0.60 1.15
N LEU A 14 6.10 -0.16 0.56
CA LEU A 14 6.46 1.26 0.53
C LEU A 14 5.44 2.08 -0.27
N LEU A 15 4.94 1.53 -1.37
CA LEU A 15 3.90 2.14 -2.18
C LEU A 15 2.60 2.30 -1.36
N GLY A 16 2.14 1.25 -0.69
CA GLY A 16 0.95 1.33 0.17
C GLY A 16 1.09 2.36 1.30
N LEU A 17 2.27 2.46 1.93
CA LEU A 17 2.56 3.51 2.92
C LEU A 17 2.52 4.91 2.32
N ALA A 18 3.06 5.08 1.11
CA ALA A 18 3.02 6.35 0.39
C ALA A 18 1.59 6.73 0.03
N THR A 19 0.78 5.78 -0.45
CA THR A 19 -0.65 5.98 -0.75
C THR A 19 -1.42 6.39 0.50
N MET A 20 -1.23 5.72 1.64
CA MET A 20 -1.89 6.14 2.90
C MET A 20 -1.44 7.53 3.36
N THR A 21 -0.15 7.86 3.18
CA THR A 21 0.36 9.20 3.50
C THR A 21 -0.24 10.26 2.56
N LEU A 22 -0.41 9.93 1.28
CA LEU A 22 -1.10 10.78 0.31
C LEU A 22 -2.57 11.00 0.70
N VAL A 23 -3.27 9.97 1.19
CA VAL A 23 -4.64 10.12 1.70
C VAL A 23 -4.69 11.13 2.83
N VAL A 24 -3.74 11.08 3.78
CA VAL A 24 -3.67 12.07 4.87
C VAL A 24 -3.47 13.47 4.32
N TYR A 25 -2.67 13.65 3.27
CA TYR A 25 -2.54 14.93 2.59
C TYR A 25 -3.85 15.37 1.91
N LEU A 26 -4.50 14.46 1.15
CA LEU A 26 -5.74 14.72 0.44
C LEU A 26 -6.92 15.03 1.38
N PHE A 27 -6.88 14.53 2.62
CA PHE A 27 -7.83 14.87 3.66
C PHE A 27 -7.92 16.38 3.95
N PHE A 28 -6.81 17.11 3.80
CA PHE A 28 -6.79 18.57 3.97
C PHE A 28 -7.22 19.35 2.71
N THR A 29 -7.61 18.65 1.64
CA THR A 29 -8.11 19.26 0.39
C THR A 29 -9.63 19.20 0.32
N LYS A 30 -10.24 19.65 -0.79
CA LYS A 30 -11.70 19.63 -0.98
C LYS A 30 -12.24 18.27 -1.48
N MET A 31 -11.49 17.18 -1.29
CA MET A 31 -11.87 15.85 -1.75
C MET A 31 -13.03 15.30 -0.90
N THR A 32 -13.91 14.50 -1.51
CA THR A 32 -15.03 13.91 -0.77
C THR A 32 -14.55 12.78 0.15
N MET A 33 -15.31 12.53 1.23
CA MET A 33 -14.98 11.45 2.16
C MET A 33 -15.04 10.06 1.51
N GLU A 34 -15.94 9.86 0.55
CA GLU A 34 -16.05 8.60 -0.20
C GLU A 34 -14.78 8.31 -1.01
N ASP A 35 -14.26 9.31 -1.71
CA ASP A 35 -13.01 9.15 -2.48
C ASP A 35 -11.83 8.84 -1.56
N LEU A 36 -11.74 9.52 -0.41
CA LEU A 36 -10.68 9.27 0.57
C LEU A 36 -10.73 7.85 1.13
N LEU A 37 -11.93 7.30 1.34
CA LEU A 37 -12.11 5.91 1.76
C LEU A 37 -11.63 4.93 0.70
N VAL A 38 -11.93 5.18 -0.58
CA VAL A 38 -11.44 4.35 -1.69
C VAL A 38 -9.91 4.34 -1.72
N TRP A 39 -9.28 5.51 -1.65
CA TRP A 39 -7.81 5.59 -1.63
C TRP A 39 -7.19 4.95 -0.38
N THR A 40 -7.87 5.02 0.77
CA THR A 40 -7.45 4.32 2.00
C THR A 40 -7.44 2.81 1.79
N ILE A 41 -8.50 2.27 1.16
CA ILE A 41 -8.59 0.84 0.83
C ILE A 41 -7.48 0.45 -0.15
N VAL A 42 -7.22 1.26 -1.18
CA VAL A 42 -6.13 1.02 -2.14
C VAL A 42 -4.78 0.93 -1.42
N GLY A 43 -4.44 1.92 -0.59
CA GLY A 43 -3.20 1.90 0.19
C GLY A 43 -3.08 0.72 1.14
N GLY A 44 -4.21 0.31 1.75
CA GLY A 44 -4.30 -0.91 2.56
C GLY A 44 -3.99 -2.16 1.75
N VAL A 45 -4.65 -2.33 0.61
CA VAL A 45 -4.45 -3.49 -0.28
C VAL A 45 -3.00 -3.57 -0.74
N GLU A 46 -2.40 -2.47 -1.16
CA GLU A 46 -0.98 -2.41 -1.58
C GLU A 46 -0.05 -2.88 -0.44
N PHE A 47 -0.25 -2.35 0.76
CA PHE A 47 0.59 -2.71 1.90
C PHE A 47 0.45 -4.19 2.31
N TYR A 48 -0.79 -4.68 2.42
CA TYR A 48 -1.06 -6.06 2.85
C TYR A 48 -0.74 -7.08 1.77
N ALA A 49 -0.95 -6.76 0.48
CA ALA A 49 -0.50 -7.61 -0.62
C ALA A 49 1.02 -7.74 -0.62
N GLY A 50 1.76 -6.66 -0.38
CA GLY A 50 3.23 -6.71 -0.27
C GLY A 50 3.67 -7.57 0.90
N THR A 51 3.00 -7.45 2.04
CA THR A 51 3.24 -8.29 3.23
C THR A 51 2.97 -9.76 2.95
N TRP A 52 1.87 -10.08 2.27
CA TRP A 52 1.52 -11.45 1.93
C TRP A 52 2.52 -12.09 0.96
N ILE A 53 2.99 -11.34 -0.04
CA ILE A 53 4.02 -11.79 -0.98
C ILE A 53 5.33 -12.12 -0.26
N LEU A 54 5.70 -11.31 0.74
CA LEU A 54 6.90 -11.55 1.55
C LEU A 54 6.74 -12.77 2.48
N ASP A 55 5.57 -12.93 3.10
CA ASP A 55 5.27 -14.06 4.00
C ASP A 55 5.19 -15.40 3.25
N TRP A 56 4.56 -15.39 2.06
CA TRP A 56 4.48 -16.57 1.19
C TRP A 56 5.87 -17.06 0.76
N ASN A 57 6.80 -16.15 0.50
CA ASN A 57 8.14 -16.47 0.03
C ASN A 57 9.13 -16.79 1.18
N HIS A 58 8.66 -16.72 2.43
CA HIS A 58 9.40 -17.08 3.64
C HIS A 58 9.09 -18.51 4.13
N ARG A 59 8.07 -19.17 3.57
CA ARG A 59 7.74 -20.59 3.79
C ARG A 59 8.39 -21.46 2.72
#